data_AF-A0A8T4NVB5-F1
#
_entry.id   AF-A0A8T4NVB5-F1
#
_cell.length_a   1.000
_cell.length_b   1.000
_cell.length_c   1.000
_cell.angle_alpha   90.00
_cell.angle_beta   90.00
_cell.angle_gamma   90.00
#
_symmetry.space_group_name_H-M   'P 1'
#
loop_
_entity.id
_entity.type
_entity.pdbx_description
1 polymer ?
#
loop_
_entity_poly.entity_id
_entity_poly.type
_entity_poly.pdbx_seq_one_letter_code
_entity_poly.pdbx_strand_id
1 'polypeptide(L)'
;MKKTKLIFLVAVIIALVFIIEIFFLTILIPEKNAGGANSLSSSGITDNLASGNYASLTLTLVEVAKHNSLTDCWMIIEGKVYDVTSFAGSHPGGNNELVKGCGKDATSIFNTMDGKGKSHSSTANSLLSSFYLGDLNQEVSVSAIENKTAELKNSTIPNLDDDNDDDDDDEDDD
;
A
#
# COMPACT_ATOMS: atom_id res chain seq x y z
N MET A 1 8.52 30.36 56.34
CA MET A 1 7.22 30.33 55.62
C MET A 1 7.22 31.07 54.27
N LYS A 2 7.87 32.23 54.11
CA LYS A 2 7.85 32.98 52.82
C LYS A 2 8.70 32.32 51.71
N LYS A 3 9.84 31.73 52.05
CA LYS A 3 10.76 31.08 51.08
C LYS A 3 10.14 29.83 50.43
N THR A 4 9.44 29.01 51.19
CA THR A 4 8.75 27.80 50.68
C THR A 4 7.61 28.14 49.72
N LYS A 5 6.84 29.22 50.00
CA LYS A 5 5.80 29.71 49.09
C LYS A 5 6.38 30.28 47.79
N LEU A 6 7.54 30.95 47.86
CA LEU A 6 8.22 31.47 46.68
C LEU A 6 8.78 30.34 45.80
N ILE A 7 9.40 29.33 46.39
CA ILE A 7 9.91 28.15 45.67
C ILE A 7 8.75 27.41 44.97
N PHE A 8 7.63 27.23 45.67
CA PHE A 8 6.44 26.61 45.09
C PHE A 8 5.87 27.43 43.92
N LEU A 9 5.80 28.75 44.06
CA LEU A 9 5.31 29.65 43.02
C LEU A 9 6.21 29.64 41.77
N VAL A 10 7.53 29.62 41.96
CA VAL A 10 8.50 29.51 40.84
C VAL A 10 8.38 28.15 40.15
N ALA A 11 8.22 27.05 40.90
CA ALA A 11 8.03 25.72 40.32
C ALA A 11 6.76 25.62 39.47
N VAL A 12 5.65 26.24 39.92
CA VAL A 12 4.39 26.28 39.16
C VAL A 12 4.54 27.07 37.85
N ILE A 13 5.23 28.22 37.88
CA ILE A 13 5.45 29.03 36.68
C ILE A 13 6.30 28.26 35.66
N ILE A 14 7.35 27.59 36.11
CA ILE A 14 8.20 26.77 35.24
C ILE A 14 7.38 25.64 34.59
N ALA A 15 6.56 24.93 35.38
CA ALA A 15 5.69 23.87 34.84
C ALA A 15 4.71 24.40 33.77
N LEU A 16 4.14 25.59 33.97
CA LEU A 16 3.24 26.21 32.99
C LEU A 16 3.96 26.60 31.70
N VAL A 17 5.19 27.12 31.78
CA VAL A 17 5.99 27.44 30.58
C VAL A 17 6.32 26.19 29.78
N PHE A 18 6.73 25.10 30.44
CA PHE A 18 6.98 23.82 29.77
C PHE A 18 5.73 23.22 29.11
N ILE A 19 4.56 23.32 29.76
CA ILE A 19 3.30 22.85 29.17
C ILE A 19 2.95 23.67 27.93
N ILE A 20 3.17 24.99 27.94
CA ILE A 20 2.91 25.87 26.80
C ILE A 20 3.86 25.56 25.64
N GLU A 21 5.15 25.29 25.89
CA GLU A 21 6.10 24.91 24.85
C GLU A 21 5.74 23.56 24.21
N ILE A 22 5.35 22.57 25.02
CA ILE A 22 4.89 21.26 24.51
C ILE A 22 3.60 21.43 23.68
N PHE A 23 2.67 22.27 24.12
CA PHE A 23 1.44 22.55 23.39
C PHE A 23 1.69 23.24 22.04
N PHE A 24 2.62 24.19 21.97
CA PHE A 24 3.03 24.83 20.71
C PHE A 24 3.72 23.86 19.75
N LEU A 25 4.53 22.93 20.25
CA LEU A 25 5.14 21.86 19.45
C LEU A 25 4.10 20.92 18.85
N THR A 26 2.99 20.66 19.56
CA THR A 26 1.90 19.83 19.02
C THR A 26 1.04 20.53 17.97
N ILE A 27 0.93 21.86 17.97
CA ILE A 27 0.13 22.61 16.97
C ILE A 27 0.84 22.74 15.62
N LEU A 28 2.19 22.73 15.60
CA LEU A 28 2.97 22.88 14.36
C LEU A 28 3.24 21.58 13.62
N ILE A 29 2.88 20.42 14.18
CA ILE A 29 2.86 19.17 13.44
C ILE A 29 1.45 19.03 12.88
N PRO A 30 1.20 19.25 11.57
CA PRO A 30 -0.06 18.85 10.98
C PRO A 30 -0.22 17.36 11.23
N GLU A 31 -1.24 17.01 11.99
CA GLU A 31 -1.73 15.65 12.07
C GLU A 31 -1.88 15.15 10.64
N LYS A 32 -1.11 14.12 10.27
CA LYS A 32 -1.38 13.35 9.05
C LYS A 32 -2.73 12.68 9.24
N ASN A 33 -3.79 13.46 8.99
CA ASN A 33 -5.16 13.02 8.98
C ASN A 33 -5.28 11.97 7.88
N ALA A 34 -5.23 10.71 8.28
CA ALA A 34 -5.81 9.62 7.51
C ALA A 34 -7.33 9.84 7.54
N GLY A 35 -7.80 10.67 6.61
CA GLY A 35 -9.17 11.14 6.54
C GLY A 35 -9.41 12.03 5.33
N GLY A 36 -8.91 11.61 4.16
CA GLY A 36 -9.21 12.24 2.89
C GLY A 36 -10.55 11.76 2.34
N ALA A 37 -11.65 12.22 2.93
CA ALA A 37 -12.92 12.29 2.22
C ALA A 37 -12.79 13.42 1.19
N ASN A 38 -12.60 13.06 -0.09
CA ASN A 38 -12.51 14.05 -1.15
C ASN A 38 -13.89 14.68 -1.36
N SER A 39 -13.97 15.97 -1.06
CA SER A 39 -15.11 16.84 -1.30
C SER A 39 -15.50 16.81 -2.77
N LEU A 40 -16.77 16.55 -3.04
CA LEU A 40 -17.41 16.87 -4.32
C LEU A 40 -17.17 18.35 -4.64
N SER A 41 -16.38 18.61 -5.68
CA SER A 41 -16.34 19.91 -6.33
C SER A 41 -17.60 20.06 -7.18
N SER A 42 -18.66 20.57 -6.56
CA SER A 42 -19.85 21.08 -7.25
C SER A 42 -19.64 22.57 -7.50
N SER A 43 -19.44 22.96 -8.75
CA SER A 43 -19.64 24.32 -9.24
C SER A 43 -19.75 24.31 -10.77
N GLY A 44 -20.99 24.41 -11.27
CA GLY A 44 -21.30 24.63 -12.70
C GLY A 44 -22.47 23.81 -13.23
N ILE A 45 -23.68 24.34 -13.05
CA ILE A 45 -25.00 23.86 -13.51
C ILE A 45 -25.09 23.80 -15.04
N THR A 46 -25.70 22.73 -15.61
CA THR A 46 -26.84 22.69 -16.56
C THR A 46 -26.79 21.45 -17.44
N ASP A 47 -27.82 20.61 -17.35
CA ASP A 47 -28.38 19.68 -18.34
C ASP A 47 -27.49 19.29 -19.54
N ASN A 48 -26.94 18.07 -19.50
CA ASN A 48 -26.79 17.26 -20.72
C ASN A 48 -26.76 15.76 -20.39
N LEU A 49 -27.95 15.16 -20.44
CA LEU A 49 -28.19 13.72 -20.54
C LEU A 49 -27.71 13.22 -21.91
N ALA A 50 -26.40 13.22 -22.17
CA ALA A 50 -25.82 12.67 -23.42
C ALA A 50 -24.29 12.44 -23.42
N SER A 51 -23.61 12.40 -22.27
CA SER A 51 -22.19 11.99 -22.23
C SER A 51 -21.92 11.18 -20.96
N GLY A 52 -21.80 9.87 -21.12
CA GLY A 52 -21.42 8.94 -20.05
C GLY A 52 -20.01 9.25 -19.58
N ASN A 53 -19.90 10.06 -18.53
CA ASN A 53 -18.65 10.36 -17.88
C ASN A 53 -18.23 9.15 -17.03
N TYR A 54 -17.62 8.14 -17.66
CA TYR A 54 -16.93 7.09 -16.94
C TYR A 54 -15.74 7.74 -16.24
N ALA A 55 -15.80 7.88 -14.91
CA ALA A 55 -14.68 8.37 -14.13
C ALA A 55 -13.43 7.56 -14.50
N SER A 56 -12.34 8.23 -14.84
CA SER A 56 -11.07 7.63 -15.19
C SER A 56 -10.00 7.95 -14.15
N LEU A 57 -9.05 7.04 -13.99
CA LEU A 57 -7.93 7.13 -13.06
C LEU A 57 -6.63 6.90 -13.83
N THR A 58 -5.64 7.74 -13.59
CA THR A 58 -4.29 7.54 -14.12
C THR A 58 -3.42 6.79 -13.11
N LEU A 59 -2.84 5.66 -13.51
CA LEU A 59 -2.02 4.80 -12.69
C LEU A 59 -0.61 5.37 -12.49
N THR A 60 -0.50 6.51 -11.82
CA THR A 60 0.78 7.18 -11.54
C THR A 60 1.50 6.57 -10.33
N LEU A 61 2.79 6.87 -10.17
CA LEU A 61 3.54 6.51 -8.95
C LEU A 61 2.87 7.05 -7.67
N VAL A 62 2.32 8.26 -7.74
CA VAL A 62 1.62 8.90 -6.60
C VAL A 62 0.33 8.17 -6.29
N GLU A 63 -0.37 7.67 -7.31
CA GLU A 63 -1.57 6.87 -7.12
C GLU A 63 -1.23 5.55 -6.45
N VAL A 64 -0.29 4.78 -7.02
CA VAL A 64 0.15 3.49 -6.47
C VAL A 64 0.59 3.63 -5.02
N ALA A 65 1.32 4.70 -4.67
CA ALA A 65 1.80 4.94 -3.31
C ALA A 65 0.71 5.06 -2.23
N LYS A 66 -0.55 5.31 -2.62
CA LYS A 66 -1.70 5.32 -1.69
C LYS A 66 -2.06 3.91 -1.21
N HIS A 67 -1.79 2.89 -2.02
CA HIS A 67 -2.14 1.50 -1.79
C HIS A 67 -0.95 0.73 -1.22
N ASN A 68 -0.61 1.02 0.04
CA ASN A 68 0.65 0.62 0.67
C ASN A 68 0.49 -0.34 1.88
N SER A 69 -0.62 -1.06 1.99
CA SER A 69 -0.93 -1.92 3.14
C SER A 69 -1.42 -3.31 2.70
N LEU A 70 -1.38 -4.32 3.56
CA LEU A 70 -1.85 -5.67 3.20
C LEU A 70 -3.35 -5.72 2.84
N THR A 71 -4.15 -4.80 3.36
CA THR A 71 -5.59 -4.71 3.06
C THR A 71 -5.89 -3.80 1.86
N ASP A 72 -4.85 -3.17 1.30
CA ASP A 72 -4.92 -2.28 0.14
C ASP A 72 -3.50 -2.15 -0.44
N CYS A 73 -3.11 -3.13 -1.26
CA CYS A 73 -1.75 -3.32 -1.74
C CYS A 73 -1.70 -3.27 -3.26
N TRP A 74 -1.22 -2.17 -3.81
CA TRP A 74 -0.80 -2.11 -5.21
C TRP A 74 0.71 -2.10 -5.31
N MET A 75 1.24 -2.64 -6.39
CA MET A 75 2.67 -2.61 -6.67
C MET A 75 2.95 -2.50 -8.15
N ILE A 76 4.14 -2.01 -8.46
CA ILE A 76 4.65 -1.94 -9.83
C ILE A 76 5.68 -3.05 -10.02
N ILE A 77 5.51 -3.85 -11.07
CA ILE A 77 6.50 -4.83 -11.52
C ILE A 77 6.69 -4.61 -13.01
N GLU A 78 7.92 -4.28 -13.41
CA GLU A 78 8.31 -4.04 -14.82
C GLU A 78 7.42 -2.99 -15.51
N GLY A 79 7.08 -1.91 -14.79
CA GLY A 79 6.26 -0.81 -15.32
C GLY A 79 4.76 -1.12 -15.43
N LYS A 80 4.31 -2.25 -14.90
CA LYS A 80 2.90 -2.65 -14.84
C LYS A 80 2.37 -2.56 -13.42
N VAL A 81 1.12 -2.15 -13.26
CA VAL A 81 0.47 -1.96 -11.96
C VAL A 81 -0.47 -3.13 -11.66
N TYR A 82 -0.35 -3.68 -10.45
CA TYR A 82 -1.09 -4.84 -9.99
C TYR A 82 -1.78 -4.55 -8.66
N ASP A 83 -3.05 -4.96 -8.53
CA ASP A 83 -3.77 -5.02 -7.26
C ASP A 83 -3.65 -6.43 -6.67
N VAL A 84 -2.73 -6.60 -5.74
CA VAL A 84 -2.46 -7.89 -5.08
C VAL A 84 -3.15 -7.99 -3.72
N THR A 85 -4.10 -7.10 -3.43
CA THR A 85 -4.78 -7.03 -2.13
C THR A 85 -5.43 -8.36 -1.75
N SER A 86 -6.12 -9.02 -2.70
CA SER A 86 -6.77 -10.31 -2.42
C SER A 86 -5.79 -11.47 -2.26
N PHE A 87 -4.53 -11.30 -2.67
CA PHE A 87 -3.48 -12.29 -2.51
C PHE A 87 -2.81 -12.25 -1.13
N ALA A 88 -3.04 -11.19 -0.36
CA ALA A 88 -2.59 -11.12 1.02
C ALA A 88 -3.15 -12.30 1.83
N GLY A 89 -2.28 -13.08 2.47
CA GLY A 89 -2.62 -14.31 3.19
C GLY A 89 -2.42 -15.60 2.39
N SER A 90 -2.40 -15.54 1.06
CA SER A 90 -2.12 -16.68 0.17
C SER A 90 -0.71 -16.65 -0.42
N HIS A 91 0.08 -15.62 -0.09
CA HIS A 91 1.47 -15.52 -0.56
C HIS A 91 2.37 -16.55 0.16
N PRO A 92 3.00 -17.51 -0.54
CA PRO A 92 3.82 -18.55 0.08
C PRO A 92 5.03 -17.99 0.84
N GLY A 93 5.63 -16.91 0.34
CA GLY A 93 6.69 -16.17 1.03
C GLY A 93 6.22 -15.41 2.28
N GLY A 94 4.92 -15.42 2.58
CA GLY A 94 4.31 -14.77 3.73
C GLY A 94 4.01 -13.28 3.55
N ASN A 95 3.13 -12.78 4.40
CA ASN A 95 2.66 -11.38 4.35
C ASN A 95 3.76 -10.35 4.61
N ASN A 96 4.76 -10.70 5.44
CA ASN A 96 5.88 -9.81 5.76
C ASN A 96 6.76 -9.53 4.54
N GLU A 97 6.84 -10.47 3.60
CA GLU A 97 7.58 -10.28 2.35
C GLU A 97 6.72 -9.52 1.33
N LEU A 98 5.43 -9.84 1.23
CA LEU A 98 4.51 -9.15 0.31
C LEU A 98 4.41 -7.65 0.60
N VAL A 99 4.27 -7.27 1.88
CA VAL A 99 4.04 -5.87 2.27
C VAL A 99 5.22 -4.95 1.93
N LYS A 100 6.44 -5.49 1.78
CA LYS A 100 7.63 -4.72 1.39
C LYS A 100 7.45 -4.06 0.02
N GLY A 101 6.69 -4.69 -0.88
CA GLY A 101 6.41 -4.21 -2.23
C GLY A 101 5.19 -3.30 -2.36
N CYS A 102 4.31 -3.21 -1.35
CA CYS A 102 3.11 -2.39 -1.45
C CYS A 102 3.45 -0.90 -1.59
N GLY A 103 2.73 -0.21 -2.47
CA GLY A 103 2.83 1.22 -2.72
C GLY A 103 4.06 1.66 -3.51
N LYS A 104 4.79 0.76 -4.17
CA LYS A 104 6.05 1.11 -4.86
C LYS A 104 6.39 0.18 -6.02
N ASP A 105 7.49 0.49 -6.68
CA ASP A 105 8.16 -0.43 -7.60
C ASP A 105 8.82 -1.58 -6.83
N ALA A 106 8.26 -2.77 -7.00
CA ALA A 106 8.67 -4.01 -6.40
C ALA A 106 9.41 -4.92 -7.39
N THR A 107 9.78 -4.43 -8.59
CA THR A 107 10.44 -5.24 -9.64
C THR A 107 11.66 -5.97 -9.11
N SER A 108 12.55 -5.28 -8.40
CA SER A 108 13.76 -5.90 -7.84
C SER A 108 13.41 -6.91 -6.75
N ILE A 109 12.43 -6.62 -5.90
CA ILE A 109 12.00 -7.50 -4.81
C ILE A 109 11.43 -8.79 -5.41
N PHE A 110 10.59 -8.66 -6.43
CA PHE A 110 9.98 -9.78 -7.13
C PHE A 110 11.03 -10.62 -7.89
N ASN A 111 11.94 -10.00 -8.63
CA ASN A 111 12.92 -10.73 -9.44
C ASN A 111 14.02 -11.41 -8.60
N THR A 112 14.24 -10.99 -7.36
CA THR A 112 15.32 -11.51 -6.51
C THR A 112 14.85 -12.12 -5.19
N MET A 113 13.53 -12.21 -4.97
CA MET A 113 12.92 -12.58 -3.70
C MET A 113 13.54 -11.81 -2.51
N ASP A 114 13.62 -10.49 -2.65
CA ASP A 114 14.25 -9.57 -1.69
C ASP A 114 15.75 -9.87 -1.45
N GLY A 115 16.52 -10.07 -2.52
CA GLY A 115 17.97 -10.30 -2.44
C GLY A 115 18.41 -11.73 -2.13
N LYS A 116 17.49 -12.70 -2.14
CA LYS A 116 17.80 -14.14 -2.02
C LYS A 116 18.43 -14.74 -3.27
N GLY A 117 18.51 -13.97 -4.37
CA GLY A 117 19.13 -14.40 -5.63
C GLY A 117 18.33 -15.45 -6.40
N LYS A 118 17.07 -15.69 -5.99
CA LYS A 118 16.10 -16.55 -6.67
C LYS A 118 14.99 -15.67 -7.24
N SER A 119 14.54 -15.99 -8.45
CA SER A 119 13.34 -15.37 -9.02
C SER A 119 12.11 -16.22 -8.69
N HIS A 120 10.94 -15.58 -8.66
CA HIS A 120 9.68 -16.32 -8.55
C HIS A 120 9.51 -17.31 -9.72
N SER A 121 8.81 -18.43 -9.45
CA SER A 121 8.54 -19.46 -10.45
C SER A 121 7.74 -18.93 -11.66
N SER A 122 7.77 -19.66 -12.78
CA SER A 122 6.96 -19.33 -13.96
C SER A 122 5.44 -19.28 -13.65
N THR A 123 4.98 -20.11 -12.71
CA THR A 123 3.61 -20.10 -12.20
C THR A 123 3.29 -18.79 -11.47
N ALA A 124 4.17 -18.34 -10.57
CA ALA A 124 4.00 -17.06 -9.88
C ALA A 124 4.03 -15.87 -10.86
N ASN A 125 4.88 -15.91 -11.88
CA ASN A 125 4.87 -14.93 -12.97
C ASN A 125 3.54 -14.91 -13.72
N SER A 126 2.98 -16.08 -14.01
CA SER A 126 1.69 -16.20 -14.70
C SER A 126 0.53 -15.66 -13.85
N LEU A 127 0.61 -15.83 -12.53
CA LEU A 127 -0.42 -15.37 -11.60
C LEU A 127 -0.56 -13.84 -11.58
N LEU A 128 0.52 -13.08 -11.82
CA LEU A 128 0.48 -11.61 -11.92
C LEU A 128 -0.60 -11.10 -12.89
N SER A 129 -0.85 -11.83 -13.98
CA SER A 129 -1.88 -11.46 -14.98
C SER A 129 -3.28 -11.31 -14.37
N SER A 130 -3.58 -12.07 -13.32
CA SER A 130 -4.88 -12.01 -12.63
C SER A 130 -5.03 -10.67 -11.89
N PHE A 131 -3.96 -10.14 -11.31
CA PHE A 131 -3.92 -8.90 -10.53
C PHE A 131 -3.71 -7.64 -11.37
N TYR A 132 -3.48 -7.77 -12.67
CA TYR A 132 -3.15 -6.64 -13.55
C TYR A 132 -4.28 -5.61 -13.64
N LEU A 133 -3.94 -4.34 -13.41
CA LEU A 133 -4.82 -3.17 -13.58
C LEU A 133 -4.53 -2.39 -14.86
N GLY A 134 -3.25 -2.26 -15.23
CA GLY A 134 -2.81 -1.42 -16.34
C GLY A 134 -1.32 -1.11 -16.32
N ASP A 135 -0.85 -0.40 -17.35
CA ASP A 135 0.52 0.07 -17.42
C ASP A 135 0.70 1.36 -16.59
N LEU A 136 1.91 1.62 -16.08
CA LEU A 136 2.22 2.84 -15.35
C LEU A 136 1.95 4.08 -16.22
N ASN A 137 1.25 5.05 -15.64
CA ASN A 137 0.73 6.26 -16.28
C ASN A 137 -0.38 6.03 -17.32
N GLN A 138 -0.90 4.81 -17.44
CA GLN A 138 -2.11 4.55 -18.22
C GLN A 138 -3.32 5.15 -17.53
N GLU A 139 -4.21 5.75 -18.31
CA GLU A 139 -5.56 6.11 -17.89
C GLU A 139 -6.49 4.91 -18.07
N VAL A 140 -7.18 4.53 -16.99
CA VAL A 140 -8.10 3.40 -16.94
C VAL A 140 -9.43 3.84 -16.35
N SER A 141 -10.54 3.25 -16.77
CA SER A 141 -11.84 3.56 -16.16
C SER A 141 -11.92 3.02 -14.74
N VAL A 142 -12.36 3.84 -13.78
CA VAL A 142 -12.53 3.47 -12.37
C VAL A 142 -13.44 2.24 -12.23
N SER A 143 -14.52 2.17 -13.03
CA SER A 143 -15.42 1.01 -13.02
C SER A 143 -14.73 -0.30 -13.43
N ALA A 144 -13.72 -0.25 -14.30
CA ALA A 144 -12.96 -1.45 -14.65
C ALA A 144 -12.07 -1.93 -13.50
N ILE A 145 -11.44 -1.00 -12.78
CA ILE A 145 -10.66 -1.32 -11.57
C ILE A 145 -11.58 -1.94 -10.51
N GLU A 146 -12.69 -1.28 -10.19
CA GLU A 146 -13.63 -1.74 -9.16
C GLU A 146 -14.18 -3.14 -9.47
N ASN A 147 -14.57 -3.38 -10.71
CA ASN A 147 -15.03 -4.70 -11.15
C ASN A 147 -13.91 -5.75 -11.01
N LYS A 148 -12.68 -5.43 -11.43
CA LYS A 148 -11.55 -6.35 -11.35
C LYS A 148 -11.20 -6.68 -9.89
N THR A 149 -11.13 -5.68 -9.01
CA THR A 149 -10.90 -5.88 -7.58
C THR A 149 -12.03 -6.70 -6.93
N ALA A 150 -13.28 -6.51 -7.37
CA ALA A 150 -14.41 -7.31 -6.87
C ALA A 150 -14.33 -8.77 -7.34
N GLU A 151 -14.00 -9.02 -8.61
CA GLU A 151 -13.79 -10.37 -9.16
C GLU A 151 -12.67 -11.10 -8.40
N LEU A 152 -11.56 -10.41 -8.14
CA LEU A 152 -10.40 -10.94 -7.42
C LEU A 152 -10.70 -11.33 -5.96
N LYS A 153 -11.66 -10.68 -5.31
CA LYS A 153 -12.10 -11.03 -3.94
C LYS A 153 -13.01 -12.26 -3.89
N ASN A 154 -13.66 -12.61 -5.00
CA ASN A 154 -14.59 -13.73 -5.07
C ASN A 154 -13.98 -14.99 -5.72
N SER A 155 -12.76 -14.87 -6.26
CA SER A 155 -12.04 -16.01 -6.84
C SER A 155 -11.26 -16.75 -5.76
N THR A 156 -11.39 -18.08 -5.71
CA THR A 156 -10.51 -18.94 -4.91
C THR A 156 -9.11 -18.88 -5.51
N ILE A 157 -8.20 -18.17 -4.86
CA ILE A 157 -6.80 -18.13 -5.28
C ILE A 157 -6.24 -19.56 -5.17
N PRO A 158 -5.64 -20.11 -6.25
CA PRO A 158 -5.00 -21.41 -6.19
C PRO A 158 -3.98 -21.42 -5.06
N ASN A 159 -4.06 -22.41 -4.17
CA ASN A 159 -3.03 -22.62 -3.16
C ASN A 159 -1.73 -22.91 -3.91
N LEU A 160 -0.80 -21.95 -3.88
CA LEU A 160 0.58 -22.18 -4.28
C LEU A 160 1.26 -22.83 -3.07
N ASP A 161 0.79 -24.01 -2.67
CA ASP A 161 1.56 -24.80 -1.71
C ASP A 161 2.85 -25.15 -2.43
N ASP A 162 3.97 -24.67 -1.88
CA ASP A 162 5.33 -25.00 -2.31
C ASP A 162 5.40 -26.52 -2.51
N ASP A 163 5.39 -26.96 -3.76
CA ASP A 163 6.11 -28.16 -4.12
C ASP A 163 7.54 -27.86 -3.70
N ASN A 164 7.92 -28.38 -2.53
CA ASN A 164 9.32 -28.57 -2.21
C ASN A 164 9.89 -29.32 -3.41
N ASP A 165 10.61 -28.59 -4.26
CA ASP A 165 11.72 -29.15 -5.01
C ASP A 165 12.75 -29.54 -3.93
N ASP A 166 12.43 -30.66 -3.24
CA ASP A 166 13.41 -31.58 -2.71
C ASP A 166 14.23 -32.02 -3.93
N ASP A 167 15.18 -31.18 -4.34
CA ASP A 167 16.37 -31.62 -5.07
C ASP A 167 17.20 -32.46 -4.08
N ASP A 168 16.63 -33.60 -3.69
CA ASP A 168 17.33 -34.84 -3.38
C ASP A 168 17.97 -35.31 -4.70
N ASP A 169 19.03 -34.63 -5.13
CA ASP A 169 20.02 -35.27 -5.99
C ASP A 169 21.04 -35.92 -5.04
N ASP A 170 20.72 -37.17 -4.78
CA ASP A 170 21.44 -38.19 -4.03
C ASP A 170 22.97 -38.20 -4.26
N GLU A 171 23.63 -38.67 -3.21
CA GLU A 171 25.00 -39.13 -3.14
C GLU A 171 25.32 -40.25 -4.18
N ASP A 172 26.63 -40.53 -4.30
CA ASP A 172 27.31 -41.67 -4.96
C ASP A 172 27.80 -41.43 -6.41
N ASP A 173 29.08 -41.57 -6.76
CA ASP A 173 29.95 -42.73 -6.55
C ASP A 173 31.43 -42.36 -6.24
N ASP A 174 31.97 -43.05 -5.22
CA ASP A 174 33.34 -43.58 -4.98
C ASP A 174 34.61 -42.92 -5.58
#